data_AF-A0A946FYM9-F1
#
_entry.id   AF-A0A946FYM9-F1
#
_cell.length_a   1.000
_cell.length_b   1.000
_cell.length_c   1.000
_cell.angle_alpha   90.00
_cell.angle_beta   90.00
_cell.angle_gamma   90.00
#
_symmetry.space_group_name_H-M   'P 1'
#
loop_
_entity.id
_entity.type
_entity.pdbx_description
1 polymer ?
#
loop_
_entity_poly.entity_id
_entity_poly.type
_entity_poly.pdbx_seq_one_letter_code
_entity_poly.pdbx_strand_id
1 'polypeptide(L)'
;MLDVKIQPIISQDQADTGNSARKLQELKEVAEKFEALFVEELLKSSRDSSLASDLFDSEHSDTYKSMLHREYAVSVATNTPLGIAEALTDQFSNRLR
;
A
#
# COMPACT_ATOMS: atom_id res chain seq x y z
N MET A 1 -40.63 -46.23 23.90
CA MET A 1 -39.80 -45.82 22.75
C MET A 1 -40.19 -44.39 22.40
N LEU A 2 -39.26 -43.43 22.51
CA LEU A 2 -39.48 -42.07 22.02
C LEU A 2 -38.68 -41.92 20.73
N ASP A 3 -39.38 -41.59 19.63
CA ASP A 3 -38.79 -41.25 18.35
C ASP A 3 -38.13 -39.87 18.45
N VAL A 4 -36.79 -39.85 18.58
CA VAL A 4 -35.99 -38.62 18.56
C VAL A 4 -35.77 -38.23 17.11
N LYS A 5 -36.61 -37.33 16.58
CA LYS A 5 -36.37 -36.66 15.31
C LYS A 5 -35.19 -35.69 15.45
N ILE A 6 -34.02 -36.13 15.02
CA ILE A 6 -32.81 -35.31 14.91
C ILE A 6 -33.02 -34.33 13.75
N GLN A 7 -33.02 -33.02 14.04
CA GLN A 7 -33.03 -31.97 13.01
C GLN A 7 -31.59 -31.68 12.54
N PRO A 8 -31.37 -31.33 11.26
CA PRO A 8 -30.05 -31.04 10.74
C PRO A 8 -29.55 -29.71 11.30
N ILE A 9 -28.37 -29.73 11.91
CA ILE A 9 -27.59 -28.55 12.29
C ILE A 9 -27.17 -27.82 11.01
N ILE A 10 -27.85 -26.72 10.71
CA ILE A 10 -27.54 -25.84 9.58
C ILE A 10 -26.27 -25.05 9.89
N SER A 11 -25.18 -25.43 9.20
CA SER A 11 -24.07 -24.61 8.67
C SER A 11 -23.60 -23.38 9.45
N GLN A 12 -22.62 -23.56 10.34
CA GLN A 12 -21.81 -22.48 10.92
C GLN A 12 -20.68 -21.97 9.98
N ASP A 13 -20.46 -22.61 8.84
CA ASP A 13 -19.33 -22.39 7.92
C ASP A 13 -19.47 -21.13 7.02
N GLN A 14 -20.70 -20.66 6.78
CA GLN A 14 -20.96 -19.61 5.79
C GLN A 14 -20.74 -18.18 6.33
N ALA A 15 -20.77 -17.99 7.65
CA ALA A 15 -20.69 -16.66 8.27
C ALA A 15 -19.24 -16.16 8.47
N ASP A 16 -18.28 -17.06 8.66
CA ASP A 16 -16.88 -16.72 8.94
C ASP A 16 -16.14 -16.29 7.66
N THR A 17 -16.39 -17.00 6.56
CA THR A 17 -15.80 -16.72 5.23
C THR A 17 -16.08 -15.29 4.74
N GLY A 18 -17.28 -14.76 5.00
CA GLY A 18 -17.67 -13.39 4.60
C GLY A 18 -17.09 -12.27 5.47
N ASN A 19 -16.61 -12.60 6.67
CA ASN A 19 -15.94 -11.65 7.57
C ASN A 19 -14.45 -11.55 7.22
N SER A 20 -13.80 -12.69 6.98
CA SER A 20 -12.40 -12.75 6.58
C SER A 20 -12.15 -12.04 5.24
N ALA A 21 -13.04 -12.19 4.26
CA ALA A 21 -12.94 -11.48 2.99
C ALA A 21 -13.00 -9.94 3.13
N ARG A 22 -13.84 -9.42 4.03
CA ARG A 22 -13.92 -7.97 4.30
C ARG A 22 -12.66 -7.44 4.96
N LYS A 23 -12.14 -8.15 5.97
CA LYS A 23 -10.91 -7.75 6.64
C LYS A 23 -9.69 -7.79 5.72
N LEU A 24 -9.64 -8.74 4.78
CA LEU A 24 -8.60 -8.78 3.73
C LEU A 24 -8.68 -7.56 2.80
N GLN A 25 -9.90 -7.15 2.43
CA GLN A 25 -10.11 -5.95 1.62
C GLN A 25 -9.69 -4.67 2.37
N GLU A 26 -10.05 -4.55 3.65
CA GLU A 26 -9.63 -3.43 4.51
C GLU A 26 -8.11 -3.39 4.68
N LEU A 27 -7.46 -4.54 4.88
CA LEU A 27 -6.01 -4.65 4.97
C LEU A 27 -5.34 -4.15 3.69
N LYS A 28 -5.83 -4.58 2.52
CA LYS A 28 -5.30 -4.14 1.22
C LYS A 28 -5.39 -2.63 1.07
N GLU A 29 -6.55 -2.04 1.39
CA GLU A 29 -6.77 -0.59 1.26
C GLU A 29 -5.85 0.22 2.20
N VAL A 30 -5.62 -0.27 3.42
CA VAL A 30 -4.70 0.36 4.36
C VAL A 30 -3.24 0.21 3.90
N ALA A 31 -2.87 -0.94 3.35
CA ALA A 31 -1.53 -1.19 2.84
C ALA A 31 -1.18 -0.29 1.64
N GLU A 32 -2.12 -0.07 0.72
CA GLU A 32 -1.99 0.87 -0.41
C GLU A 32 -1.80 2.32 0.09
N LYS A 33 -2.59 2.75 1.08
CA LYS A 33 -2.45 4.09 1.69
C LYS A 33 -1.10 4.26 2.40
N PHE A 34 -0.61 3.22 3.05
CA PHE A 34 0.70 3.24 3.69
C PHE A 34 1.83 3.36 2.66
N GLU A 35 1.77 2.59 1.57
CA GLU A 35 2.78 2.69 0.50
C GLU A 35 2.83 4.09 -0.09
N ALA A 36 1.69 4.75 -0.31
CA ALA A 36 1.64 6.13 -0.78
C ALA A 36 2.36 7.11 0.15
N LEU A 37 2.11 7.03 1.47
CA LEU A 37 2.80 7.86 2.46
C LEU A 37 4.30 7.57 2.53
N PHE A 38 4.70 6.31 2.40
CA PHE A 38 6.10 5.91 2.39
C PHE A 38 6.84 6.46 1.17
N VAL A 39 6.22 6.39 -0.02
CA VAL A 39 6.78 6.96 -1.26
C VAL A 39 6.93 8.47 -1.14
N GLU A 40 5.94 9.17 -0.56
CA GLU A 40 6.02 10.61 -0.30
C GLU A 40 7.25 10.96 0.56
N GLU A 41 7.44 10.27 1.68
CA GLU A 41 8.55 10.53 2.60
C GLU A 41 9.90 10.14 1.98
N LEU A 42 9.95 9.06 1.19
CA LEU A 42 11.14 8.63 0.45
C LEU A 42 11.56 9.67 -0.59
N LEU A 43 10.62 10.19 -1.38
CA LEU A 43 10.88 11.24 -2.37
C LEU A 43 11.36 12.53 -1.70
N LYS A 44 10.76 12.90 -0.57
CA LYS A 44 11.17 14.07 0.22
C LYS A 44 12.60 13.91 0.73
N SER A 45 12.93 12.78 1.34
CA SER A 45 14.29 12.47 1.82
C SER A 45 15.33 12.48 0.70
N SER A 46 14.99 11.96 -0.49
CA SER A 46 15.87 12.02 -1.66
C SER A 46 16.18 13.44 -2.12
N ARG A 47 15.22 14.38 -2.00
CA ARG A 47 15.44 15.79 -2.34
C ARG A 47 16.34 16.48 -1.32
N ASP A 48 16.07 16.24 -0.04
CA ASP A 48 16.85 16.83 1.06
C ASP A 48 18.32 16.35 1.05
N SER A 49 18.58 15.16 0.52
CA SER A 49 19.93 14.59 0.41
C SER A 49 20.74 15.05 -0.83
N SER A 50 20.16 15.82 -1.75
CA SER A 50 20.89 16.30 -2.93
C SER A 50 21.88 17.40 -2.56
N LEU A 51 23.14 17.01 -2.29
CA LEU A 51 24.29 17.89 -2.01
C LEU A 51 24.86 18.58 -3.29
N ALA A 52 24.18 18.47 -4.43
CA ALA A 52 24.70 18.87 -5.73
C ALA A 52 24.51 20.36 -6.07
N SER A 53 23.80 21.13 -5.22
CA SER A 53 23.42 22.52 -5.49
C SER A 53 24.61 23.50 -5.54
N ASP A 54 25.76 23.14 -4.96
CA ASP A 54 26.78 24.16 -4.67
C ASP A 54 27.84 24.34 -5.76
N LEU A 55 27.95 23.42 -6.73
CA LEU A 55 29.11 23.42 -7.66
C LEU A 55 28.80 23.79 -9.11
N PHE A 56 27.54 23.78 -9.56
CA PHE A 56 27.21 24.01 -10.97
C PHE A 56 25.91 24.78 -11.26
N ASP A 57 25.25 25.38 -10.26
CA ASP A 57 23.97 26.05 -10.50
C ASP A 57 24.08 27.52 -10.89
N SER A 58 23.56 27.80 -12.08
CA SER A 58 22.93 29.09 -12.35
C SER A 58 21.45 28.94 -11.96
N GLU A 59 20.88 29.93 -11.28
CA GLU A 59 19.51 29.95 -10.73
C GLU A 59 18.43 29.50 -11.75
N HIS A 60 18.66 29.75 -13.04
CA HIS A 60 17.78 29.36 -14.14
C HIS A 60 17.83 27.87 -14.50
N SER A 61 18.99 27.23 -14.38
CA SER A 61 19.15 25.79 -14.63
C SER A 61 18.42 24.97 -13.56
N ASP A 62 18.51 25.45 -12.33
CA ASP A 62 17.98 24.79 -11.13
C ASP A 62 16.46 24.71 -11.11
N THR A 63 15.82 25.80 -11.53
CA THR A 63 14.35 25.87 -11.65
C THR A 63 13.85 24.86 -12.69
N TYR A 64 14.51 24.78 -13.86
CA TYR A 64 14.12 23.84 -14.91
C TYR A 64 14.31 22.37 -14.49
N LYS A 65 15.47 22.04 -13.89
CA LYS A 65 15.73 20.71 -13.33
C LYS A 65 14.70 20.35 -12.27
N SER A 66 14.37 21.27 -11.36
CA SER A 66 13.38 21.05 -10.31
C SER A 66 11.98 20.72 -10.86
N MET A 67 11.56 21.41 -11.92
CA MET A 67 10.30 21.12 -12.60
C MET A 67 10.32 19.76 -13.31
N LEU A 68 11.40 19.45 -14.04
CA LEU A 68 11.57 18.16 -14.72
C LEU A 68 11.60 16.99 -13.72
N HIS A 69 12.37 17.13 -12.65
CA HIS A 69 12.45 16.12 -11.60
C HIS A 69 11.12 15.91 -10.89
N ARG A 70 10.34 16.98 -10.68
CA ARG A 70 9.00 16.87 -10.11
C ARG A 70 8.09 16.02 -11.00
N GLU A 71 8.09 16.27 -12.31
CA GLU A 71 7.28 15.47 -13.24
C GLU A 71 7.75 14.03 -13.33
N TYR A 72 9.07 13.80 -13.35
CA TYR A 72 9.63 12.47 -13.33
C TYR A 72 9.27 11.71 -12.05
N ALA A 73 9.40 12.34 -10.87
CA ALA A 73 9.03 11.75 -9.59
C ALA A 73 7.53 11.39 -9.51
N VAL A 74 6.65 12.28 -9.99
CA VAL A 74 5.20 12.01 -10.08
C VAL A 74 4.93 10.84 -11.03
N SER A 75 5.60 10.79 -12.19
CA SER A 75 5.44 9.71 -13.15
C SER A 75 5.90 8.35 -12.59
N VAL A 76 7.03 8.32 -11.88
CA VAL A 76 7.58 7.09 -11.30
C VAL A 76 6.70 6.61 -10.14
N ALA A 77 6.30 7.51 -9.24
CA ALA A 77 5.43 7.19 -8.11
C ALA A 77 4.04 6.67 -8.55
N THR A 78 3.52 7.19 -9.66
CA THR A 78 2.20 6.79 -10.18
C THR A 78 2.25 5.46 -10.95
N ASN A 79 3.34 5.19 -11.68
CA ASN A 79 3.43 4.03 -12.57
C ASN A 79 4.19 2.85 -11.99
N THR A 80 4.93 3.02 -10.90
CA THR A 80 5.78 1.97 -10.32
C THR A 80 5.41 1.73 -8.86
N PRO A 81 4.38 0.91 -8.57
CA PRO A 81 4.15 0.43 -7.21
C PRO A 81 5.41 -0.29 -6.71
N LEU A 82 5.83 0.01 -5.49
CA LEU A 82 7.05 -0.55 -4.90
C LEU A 82 6.86 -1.98 -4.39
N GLY A 83 5.61 -2.47 -4.38
CA GLY A 83 5.24 -3.79 -3.89
C GLY A 83 5.16 -3.87 -2.37
N ILE A 84 5.24 -2.72 -1.68
CA ILE A 84 5.17 -2.66 -0.21
C ILE A 84 3.76 -2.98 0.25
N ALA A 85 2.74 -2.46 -0.45
CA ALA A 85 1.34 -2.76 -0.15
C ALA A 85 1.03 -4.26 -0.29
N GLU A 86 1.56 -4.91 -1.32
CA GLU A 86 1.42 -6.35 -1.57
C GLU A 86 2.13 -7.16 -0.48
N ALA A 87 3.39 -6.83 -0.17
CA ALA A 87 4.15 -7.50 0.88
C ALA A 87 3.50 -7.39 2.26
N LEU A 88 2.93 -6.22 2.60
CA LEU A 88 2.16 -6.03 3.83
C LEU A 88 0.89 -6.89 3.82
N THR A 89 0.16 -6.91 2.71
CA THR A 89 -1.06 -7.71 2.58
C THR A 89 -0.75 -9.21 2.71
N ASP A 90 0.33 -9.70 2.11
CA ASP A 90 0.78 -11.09 2.22
C ASP A 90 1.18 -11.43 3.66
N GLN A 91 1.97 -10.57 4.30
CA GLN A 91 2.45 -10.78 5.67
C GLN A 91 1.31 -10.83 6.69
N PHE A 92 0.29 -9.97 6.54
CA PHE A 92 -0.81 -9.87 7.49
C PHE A 92 -2.02 -10.74 7.12
N SER A 93 -2.25 -11.06 5.85
CA SER A 93 -3.34 -11.96 5.44
C SER A 93 -3.19 -13.36 6.05
N ASN A 94 -1.95 -13.83 6.24
CA ASN A 94 -1.69 -15.11 6.89
C ASN A 94 -2.01 -15.10 8.41
N ARG A 95 -2.11 -13.92 9.02
CA ARG A 95 -2.55 -13.73 10.42
C ARG A 95 -4.06 -13.58 10.56
N LEU A 96 -4.76 -13.25 9.46
CA LEU A 96 -6.21 -13.04 9.43
C LEU A 96 -7.02 -14.30 9.07
N ARG A 97 -6.34 -15.42 8.76
CA ARG A 97 -6.95 -16.73 8.52
C ARG A 97 -7.14 -17.53 9.80
#